data_AF-R7U3E3-F1
#
_entry.id   AF-R7U3E3-F1
#
_cell.length_a   1.000
_cell.length_b   1.000
_cell.length_c   1.000
_cell.angle_alpha   90.00
_cell.angle_beta   90.00
_cell.angle_gamma   90.00
#
_symmetry.space_group_name_H-M   'P 1'
#
loop_
_entity.id
_entity.type
_entity.pdbx_description
1 polymer ?
#
loop_
_entity_poly.entity_id
_entity_poly.type
_entity_poly.pdbx_seq_one_letter_code
_entity_poly.pdbx_strand_id
1 'polypeptide(L)'
;MYCVKCRKATETSDVQNAVARNGRNMKQGKCVVCGTKKTQFVKWPKGGSMINKAINNLPFEMHLPEHNFTGPGTKLMKRLKPDLSPMEWSKPVNKVDKAAFHHDVCYLKNKDTTTRNK
;
A
#
# COMPACT_ATOMS: atom_id res chain seq x y z
N MET A 1 1.41 -1.29 -25.10
CA MET A 1 2.52 -0.42 -24.63
C MET A 1 2.24 1.00 -25.12
N TYR A 2 2.38 2.03 -24.29
CA TYR A 2 2.11 3.41 -24.72
C TYR A 2 3.20 3.90 -25.69
N CYS A 3 2.80 4.59 -26.76
CA CYS A 3 3.73 5.19 -27.70
C CYS A 3 3.86 6.69 -27.43
N VAL A 4 5.05 7.16 -27.08
CA VAL A 4 5.32 8.58 -26.83
C VAL A 4 5.12 9.47 -28.07
N LYS A 5 5.40 8.94 -29.27
CA LYS A 5 5.24 9.68 -30.53
C LYS A 5 3.78 9.74 -30.99
N CYS A 6 3.04 8.64 -30.92
CA CYS A 6 1.62 8.62 -31.28
C CYS A 6 0.69 9.16 -30.16
N ARG A 7 1.22 9.38 -28.96
CA ARG A 7 0.47 9.81 -27.76
C ARG A 7 -0.77 8.96 -27.47
N LYS A 8 -0.69 7.67 -27.77
CA LYS A 8 -1.74 6.69 -27.51
C LYS A 8 -1.17 5.30 -27.32
N ALA A 9 -1.97 4.40 -26.76
CA ALA A 9 -1.67 2.98 -26.79
C ALA A 9 -1.81 2.48 -28.23
N THR A 10 -0.77 1.82 -28.74
CA THR A 10 -0.77 1.20 -30.06
C THR A 10 -0.17 -0.20 -29.95
N GLU A 11 -0.42 -1.04 -30.95
CA GLU A 11 0.24 -2.34 -31.09
C GLU A 11 1.76 -2.18 -31.23
N THR A 12 2.49 -3.20 -30.77
CA THR A 12 3.94 -3.19 -30.69
C THR A 12 4.49 -4.45 -31.35
N SER A 13 5.40 -4.30 -32.32
CA SER A 13 6.17 -5.40 -32.91
C SER A 13 7.45 -5.67 -32.12
N ASP A 14 8.03 -6.86 -32.33
CA ASP A 14 9.36 -7.24 -31.85
C ASP A 14 9.51 -7.09 -30.33
N VAL A 15 8.53 -7.58 -29.58
CA VAL A 15 8.52 -7.45 -28.12
C VAL A 15 9.59 -8.35 -27.51
N GLN A 16 10.59 -7.72 -26.87
CA GLN A 16 11.68 -8.40 -26.18
C GLN A 16 11.72 -7.97 -24.70
N ASN A 17 12.15 -8.88 -23.83
CA ASN A 17 12.46 -8.55 -22.45
C ASN A 17 13.88 -7.95 -22.39
N ALA A 18 14.06 -6.89 -21.61
CA ALA A 18 15.35 -6.25 -21.39
C ALA A 18 15.46 -5.81 -19.92
N VAL A 19 16.68 -5.61 -19.45
CA VAL A 19 16.96 -5.12 -18.10
C VAL A 19 17.49 -3.69 -18.19
N ALA A 20 16.91 -2.78 -17.41
CA ALA A 20 17.36 -1.40 -17.35
C ALA A 20 18.64 -1.25 -16.52
N ARG A 21 19.36 -0.14 -16.66
CA ARG A 21 20.61 0.12 -15.90
C ARG A 21 20.45 0.04 -14.38
N ASN A 22 19.24 0.28 -13.87
CA ASN A 22 18.90 0.16 -12.45
C ASN A 22 18.43 -1.25 -12.03
N GLY A 23 18.70 -2.28 -12.86
CA GLY A 23 18.33 -3.67 -12.58
C GLY A 23 16.84 -4.00 -12.77
N ARG A 24 15.99 -3.07 -13.23
CA ARG A 24 14.55 -3.32 -13.40
C ARG A 24 14.24 -3.97 -14.75
N ASN A 25 13.42 -5.02 -14.71
CA ASN A 25 12.91 -5.69 -15.90
C ASN A 25 11.92 -4.80 -16.67
N MET A 26 12.07 -4.76 -17.99
CA MET A 26 11.22 -4.03 -18.91
C MET A 26 10.96 -4.82 -20.20
N LYS A 27 9.86 -4.51 -20.87
CA LYS A 27 9.57 -4.95 -22.24
C LYS A 27 9.92 -3.82 -23.20
N GLN A 28 10.61 -4.13 -24.28
CA GLN A 28 10.93 -3.21 -25.38
C GLN A 28 10.33 -3.73 -26.68
N GLY A 29 10.00 -2.84 -27.61
CA GLY A 29 9.56 -3.21 -28.96
C GLY A 29 9.38 -1.96 -29.82
N LYS A 30 8.85 -2.09 -31.03
CA LYS A 30 8.61 -0.96 -31.94
C LYS A 30 7.13 -0.69 -32.13
N CYS A 31 6.78 0.58 -32.31
CA CYS A 31 5.41 0.96 -32.67
C CYS A 31 5.08 0.56 -34.10
N VAL A 32 3.99 -0.19 -34.31
CA VAL A 32 3.56 -0.56 -35.67
C VAL A 32 3.14 0.67 -36.50
N VAL A 33 2.70 1.75 -35.84
CA VAL A 33 2.22 2.96 -36.52
C VAL A 33 3.35 3.90 -36.91
N CYS A 34 4.33 4.13 -36.04
CA CYS A 34 5.35 5.17 -36.23
C CYS A 34 6.80 4.69 -36.13
N GLY A 35 7.03 3.39 -35.98
CA GLY A 35 8.34 2.76 -35.86
C GLY A 35 9.12 3.05 -34.56
N THR A 36 8.67 4.01 -33.74
CA THR A 36 9.40 4.45 -32.54
C THR A 36 9.51 3.32 -31.52
N LYS A 37 10.70 3.20 -30.92
CA LYS A 37 10.96 2.26 -29.83
C LYS A 37 10.06 2.59 -28.64
N LYS A 38 9.33 1.59 -28.15
CA LYS A 38 8.53 1.67 -26.93
C LYS A 38 9.21 0.86 -25.83
N THR A 39 9.10 1.36 -24.61
CA THR A 39 9.61 0.74 -23.39
C THR A 39 8.50 0.70 -22.35
N GLN A 40 8.39 -0.39 -21.61
CA GLN A 40 7.47 -0.50 -20.48
C GLN A 40 8.09 -1.36 -19.39
N PHE A 41 8.22 -0.81 -18.19
CA PHE A 41 8.64 -1.58 -17.03
C PHE A 41 7.62 -2.66 -16.68
N VAL A 42 8.11 -3.85 -16.37
CA VAL A 42 7.27 -4.94 -15.87
C VAL A 42 6.86 -4.59 -14.45
N LYS A 43 5.59 -4.82 -14.10
CA LYS A 43 5.13 -4.65 -12.72
C LYS A 43 5.93 -5.59 -11.82
N TRP A 44 6.45 -5.07 -10.72
CA TRP A 44 6.99 -5.91 -9.66
C TRP A 44 5.91 -6.87 -9.16
N PRO A 45 6.25 -8.12 -8.78
CA PRO A 45 5.34 -8.94 -8.01
C PRO A 45 4.95 -8.13 -6.76
N LYS A 46 3.64 -8.01 -6.51
CA LYS A 46 3.13 -7.28 -5.34
C LYS A 46 3.70 -7.95 -4.09
N GLY A 47 4.68 -7.33 -3.44
CA GLY A 47 5.41 -7.86 -2.27
C GLY A 47 4.61 -8.01 -0.97
N GLY A 48 3.27 -8.09 -1.05
CA GLY A 48 2.39 -8.03 0.11
C GLY A 48 1.58 -9.30 0.37
N SER A 49 1.86 -10.44 -0.27
CA SER A 49 0.92 -11.57 -0.19
C SER A 49 1.12 -12.48 1.02
N MET A 50 2.36 -12.81 1.40
CA MET A 50 2.60 -13.78 2.48
C MET A 50 2.66 -13.12 3.86
N ILE A 51 3.38 -12.01 4.00
CA ILE A 51 3.52 -11.32 5.29
C ILE A 51 2.18 -10.70 5.73
N ASN A 52 1.43 -10.04 4.83
CA ASN A 52 0.12 -9.49 5.21
C ASN A 52 -0.88 -10.58 5.57
N LYS A 53 -0.86 -11.73 4.89
CA LYS A 53 -1.70 -12.88 5.28
C LYS A 53 -1.31 -13.42 6.65
N ALA A 54 -0.01 -13.54 6.94
CA ALA A 54 0.46 -13.98 8.25
C ALA A 54 0.06 -12.99 9.36
N ILE A 55 0.20 -11.69 9.10
CA ILE A 55 -0.20 -10.62 10.04
C ILE A 55 -1.72 -10.64 10.28
N ASN A 56 -2.53 -10.74 9.23
CA ASN A 56 -3.99 -10.80 9.37
C ASN A 56 -4.49 -12.05 10.10
N ASN A 57 -3.71 -13.13 10.09
CA ASN A 57 -4.04 -14.39 10.74
C ASN A 57 -3.42 -14.53 12.15
N LEU A 58 -2.77 -13.50 12.69
CA LEU A 58 -2.26 -13.52 14.06
C LEU A 58 -3.43 -13.69 15.04
N PRO A 59 -3.42 -14.73 15.92
CA PRO A 59 -4.50 -14.95 16.87
C PRO A 59 -4.48 -13.97 18.06
N PHE A 60 -3.41 -13.17 18.17
CA PHE A 60 -3.19 -12.19 19.23
C PHE A 60 -2.90 -10.80 18.64
N GLU A 61 -3.09 -9.76 19.47
CA GLU A 61 -2.68 -8.40 19.14
C GLU A 61 -1.19 -8.27 19.48
N MET A 62 -0.42 -7.66 18.60
CA MET A 62 0.99 -7.36 18.88
C MET A 62 1.14 -5.86 19.01
N HIS A 63 1.76 -5.41 20.10
CA HIS A 63 2.04 -4.00 20.35
C HIS A 63 3.52 -3.81 20.68
N LEU A 64 4.02 -2.60 20.49
CA LEU A 64 5.26 -2.18 21.15
C LEU A 64 5.08 -2.32 22.68
N PRO A 65 6.18 -2.55 23.42
CA PRO A 65 6.12 -2.63 24.89
C PRO A 65 5.38 -1.43 25.46
N GLU A 66 4.47 -1.68 26.40
CA GLU A 66 3.65 -0.67 27.11
C GLU A 66 2.62 0.09 26.25
N HIS A 67 2.59 -0.10 24.94
CA HIS A 67 1.69 0.63 24.05
C HIS A 67 0.35 -0.09 23.86
N ASN A 68 -0.68 0.70 23.56
CA ASN A 68 -2.05 0.20 23.37
C ASN A 68 -2.51 0.15 21.91
N PHE A 69 -1.88 0.93 21.02
CA PHE A 69 -2.33 1.11 19.62
C PHE A 69 -1.24 0.86 18.59
N THR A 70 0.05 0.91 18.96
CA THR A 70 1.14 0.70 18.00
C THR A 70 1.41 -0.78 17.75
N GLY A 71 0.71 -1.36 16.78
CA GLY A 71 1.08 -2.65 16.21
C GLY A 71 -0.06 -3.36 15.47
N PRO A 72 0.23 -4.50 14.85
CA PRO A 72 -0.73 -5.20 14.02
C PRO A 72 -1.79 -5.93 14.84
N GLY A 73 -2.99 -6.06 14.26
CA GLY A 73 -4.08 -6.84 14.86
C GLY A 73 -4.80 -6.15 16.01
N THR A 74 -4.50 -4.89 16.33
CA THR A 74 -5.18 -4.09 17.36
C THR A 74 -6.69 -4.13 17.19
N LYS A 75 -7.42 -4.66 18.17
CA LYS A 75 -8.90 -4.71 18.13
C LYS A 75 -9.46 -3.37 18.61
N LEU A 76 -9.35 -2.36 17.76
CA LEU A 76 -9.70 -0.98 18.06
C LEU A 76 -11.08 -0.84 18.71
N MET A 77 -12.11 -1.48 18.15
CA MET A 77 -13.49 -1.40 18.67
C MET A 77 -13.66 -1.86 20.11
N LYS A 78 -12.80 -2.76 20.62
CA LYS A 78 -12.83 -3.20 22.02
C LYS A 78 -12.18 -2.20 22.98
N ARG A 79 -11.34 -1.30 22.45
CA ARG A 79 -10.58 -0.29 23.17
C ARG A 79 -11.27 1.07 23.17
N LEU A 80 -12.36 1.24 22.41
CA LEU A 80 -13.07 2.51 22.29
C LEU A 80 -14.44 2.46 22.97
N LYS A 81 -14.83 3.59 23.52
CA LYS A 81 -16.21 3.89 23.88
C LYS A 81 -17.03 4.23 22.62
N PRO A 82 -18.38 4.28 22.70
CA PRO A 82 -19.23 4.66 21.57
C PRO A 82 -18.91 6.03 20.95
N ASP A 83 -18.33 6.95 21.73
CA ASP A 83 -17.89 8.29 21.30
C ASP A 83 -16.51 8.30 20.61
N LEU A 84 -15.91 7.12 20.37
CA LEU A 84 -14.57 6.92 19.81
C LEU A 84 -13.42 7.42 20.68
N SER A 85 -13.67 7.74 21.95
CA SER A 85 -12.61 7.98 22.92
C SER A 85 -12.11 6.65 23.52
N PRO A 86 -10.84 6.56 23.94
CA PRO A 86 -10.29 5.33 24.50
C PRO A 86 -10.97 4.98 25.83
N MET A 87 -11.09 3.69 26.13
CA MET A 87 -11.44 3.21 27.47
C MET A 87 -10.33 3.57 28.47
N GLU A 88 -10.67 3.55 29.76
CA GLU A 88 -9.74 3.94 30.83
C GLU A 88 -8.45 3.11 30.83
N TRP A 89 -8.57 1.79 30.64
CA TRP A 89 -7.44 0.86 30.59
C TRP A 89 -6.65 0.90 29.27
N SER A 90 -7.18 1.55 28.24
CA SER A 90 -6.59 1.60 26.90
C SER A 90 -6.19 3.01 26.50
N LYS A 91 -5.86 3.86 27.47
CA LYS A 91 -5.38 5.22 27.20
C LYS A 91 -4.03 5.16 26.47
N PRO A 92 -3.80 6.00 25.46
CA PRO A 92 -2.49 6.07 24.82
C PRO A 92 -1.42 6.48 25.84
N VAL A 93 -0.30 5.75 25.87
CA VAL A 93 0.71 5.93 26.94
C VAL A 93 1.69 7.06 26.66
N ASN A 94 1.96 7.37 25.38
CA ASN A 94 2.89 8.41 24.98
C ASN A 94 2.47 9.06 23.66
N LYS A 95 3.30 9.99 23.16
CA LYS A 95 3.02 10.73 21.92
C LYS A 95 2.88 9.82 20.70
N VAL A 96 3.70 8.77 20.61
CA VAL A 96 3.69 7.83 19.49
C VAL A 96 2.43 6.97 19.53
N ASP A 97 2.08 6.44 20.70
CA ASP A 97 0.87 5.66 20.91
C ASP A 97 -0.39 6.50 20.68
N LYS A 98 -0.37 7.78 21.08
CA LYS A 98 -1.45 8.73 20.80
C LYS A 98 -1.60 8.99 19.30
N ALA A 99 -0.49 9.13 18.57
CA ALA A 99 -0.52 9.28 17.13
C ALA A 99 -1.11 8.04 16.43
N ALA A 100 -0.74 6.84 16.88
CA ALA A 100 -1.30 5.58 16.37
C ALA A 100 -2.80 5.46 16.66
N PHE A 101 -3.25 5.83 17.86
CA PHE A 101 -4.68 5.90 18.20
C PHE A 101 -5.44 6.83 17.24
N HIS A 102 -4.95 8.06 17.03
CA HIS A 102 -5.60 9.01 16.13
C HIS A 102 -5.65 8.51 14.69
N HIS A 103 -4.56 7.88 14.23
CA HIS A 103 -4.50 7.23 12.92
C HIS A 103 -5.59 6.18 12.78
N ASP A 104 -5.70 5.25 13.73
CA ASP A 104 -6.65 4.15 13.68
C ASP A 104 -8.10 4.63 13.73
N VAL A 105 -8.41 5.63 14.55
CA VAL A 105 -9.74 6.27 14.58
C VAL A 105 -10.05 6.98 13.27
N CYS A 106 -9.09 7.65 12.65
CA CYS A 106 -9.27 8.29 11.35
C CYS A 106 -9.59 7.27 10.25
N TYR A 107 -8.87 6.14 10.25
CA TYR A 107 -9.10 5.04 9.31
C TYR A 107 -10.45 4.35 9.51
N LEU A 108 -10.93 4.27 10.75
CA LEU A 108 -12.26 3.77 11.05
C LEU A 108 -13.37 4.66 10.45
N LYS A 109 -13.20 5.99 10.52
CA LYS A 109 -14.14 6.97 9.99
C LYS A 109 -14.09 7.07 8.46
N ASN A 110 -12.90 7.01 7.88
CA ASN A 110 -12.66 7.27 6.47
C ASN A 110 -12.16 6.01 5.76
N LYS A 111 -13.09 5.07 5.47
CA LYS A 111 -12.76 3.82 4.77
C LYS A 111 -12.25 4.07 3.34
N ASP A 112 -12.75 5.10 2.68
CA ASP A 112 -12.39 5.42 1.31
C ASP A 112 -11.07 6.19 1.22
N THR A 113 -10.19 5.73 0.32
CA THR A 113 -8.84 6.31 0.15
C THR A 113 -8.89 7.79 -0.27
N THR A 114 -9.91 8.17 -1.05
CA THR A 114 -10.12 9.55 -1.49
C THR A 114 -10.52 10.48 -0.37
N THR A 115 -11.31 10.01 0.60
CA THR A 115 -11.73 10.81 1.77
C THR A 115 -10.66 10.89 2.85
N ARG A 116 -9.83 9.84 2.96
CA ARG A 116 -8.77 9.75 3.97
C ARG A 116 -7.58 10.67 3.69
N ASN A 117 -7.30 10.98 2.43
CA ASN A 117 -6.13 11.75 2.01
C ASN A 117 -6.46 13.24 1.74
N LYS A 118 -7.66 13.70 2.10
CA LYS A 118 -8.04 15.11 2.08
C LYS A 118 -7.69 15.76 3.40
#